data_AF-A0A6A3GA64-F1
#
_entry.id   AF-A0A6A3GA64-F1
#
_cell.length_a   1.000
_cell.length_b   1.000
_cell.length_c   1.000
_cell.angle_alpha   90.00
_cell.angle_beta   90.00
_cell.angle_gamma   90.00
#
_symmetry.space_group_name_H-M   'P 1'
#
loop_
_entity.id
_entity.type
_entity.pdbx_description
1 polymer ?
#
loop_
_entity_poly.entity_id
_entity_poly.type
_entity_poly.pdbx_seq_one_letter_code
_entity_poly.pdbx_strand_id
1 'polypeptide(L)'
;MVLDLHQEVDGINELRRGRNKIGTTKKGIGPAYSSKMLRNGVRVGDLRYFDDFSEKMRDLVKFYKDNYPELEADAEAEIKAYSAIKDKILGMTVDTVSYLNNAYVAGKKVLVEGANATMLDIDFGTYPYVTSSNPSIGSVCTGGGISPNRLNGIIGIVKAYCTRVGEGPFPTELHDKVGDHLGTVGAEFGTNTGRPRRCGWLDIPQMRYSNMVNGFTELNLTKLDVLTGLEKVKIGVAYWYKGQKLDGMPSNLQ
;
A
#
# COMPACT_ATOMS: atom_id res chain seq x y z
N MET A 1 -4.84 -14.25 -4.30
CA MET A 1 -3.55 -14.66 -3.73
C MET A 1 -2.47 -13.97 -4.53
N VAL A 2 -1.34 -13.65 -3.91
CA VAL A 2 -0.15 -13.24 -4.66
C VAL A 2 0.61 -14.52 -5.02
N LEU A 3 1.08 -14.60 -6.26
CA LEU A 3 1.72 -15.77 -6.86
C LEU A 3 3.06 -15.34 -7.45
N ASP A 4 3.95 -16.26 -7.77
CA ASP A 4 5.28 -15.89 -8.25
C ASP A 4 5.20 -15.23 -9.63
N LEU A 5 4.27 -15.67 -10.48
CA LEU A 5 3.96 -15.00 -11.75
C LEU A 5 3.63 -13.51 -11.54
N HIS A 6 2.93 -13.16 -10.46
CA HIS A 6 2.56 -11.76 -10.20
C HIS A 6 3.81 -10.94 -9.86
N GLN A 7 4.78 -11.51 -9.15
CA GLN A 7 6.03 -10.85 -8.80
C GLN A 7 6.89 -10.59 -10.05
N GLU A 8 6.97 -11.57 -10.93
CA GLU A 8 7.69 -11.45 -12.20
C GLU A 8 7.06 -10.40 -13.12
N VAL A 9 5.73 -10.44 -13.28
CA VAL A 9 4.98 -9.45 -14.07
C VAL A 9 5.12 -8.03 -13.51
N ASP A 10 5.17 -7.86 -12.19
CA ASP A 10 5.42 -6.55 -11.54
C ASP A 10 6.82 -6.02 -11.93
N GLY A 11 7.83 -6.90 -11.90
CA GLY A 11 9.18 -6.59 -12.38
C GLY A 11 9.22 -6.20 -13.86
N ILE A 12 8.56 -6.98 -14.73
CA ILE A 12 8.48 -6.71 -16.17
C ILE A 12 7.80 -5.36 -16.43
N ASN A 13 6.67 -5.08 -15.76
CA ASN A 13 5.96 -3.81 -15.91
C ASN A 13 6.83 -2.60 -15.51
N GLU A 14 7.59 -2.70 -14.42
CA GLU A 14 8.52 -1.64 -14.01
C GLU A 14 9.67 -1.46 -15.02
N LEU A 15 10.15 -2.53 -15.65
CA LEU A 15 11.15 -2.44 -16.71
C LEU A 15 10.57 -1.76 -17.97
N ARG A 16 9.40 -2.21 -18.43
CA ARG A 16 8.69 -1.66 -19.60
C ARG A 16 8.35 -0.17 -19.43
N ARG A 17 8.11 0.30 -18.20
CA ARG A 17 7.85 1.72 -17.89
C ARG A 17 9.06 2.63 -18.06
N GLY A 18 10.28 2.10 -18.13
CA GLY A 18 11.49 2.87 -18.46
C GLY A 18 11.76 4.01 -17.47
N ARG A 19 11.58 5.27 -17.89
CA ARG A 19 11.77 6.46 -17.02
C ARG A 19 10.55 6.77 -16.15
N ASN A 20 9.39 6.20 -16.47
CA ASN A 20 8.12 6.44 -15.77
C ASN A 20 7.81 5.32 -14.76
N LYS A 21 8.85 4.81 -14.08
CA LYS A 21 8.69 3.77 -13.05
C LYS A 21 7.85 4.32 -11.91
N ILE A 22 7.04 3.45 -11.34
CA ILE A 22 6.31 3.76 -10.11
C ILE A 22 7.25 3.63 -8.91
N GLY A 23 8.22 2.70 -8.98
CA GLY A 23 9.07 2.31 -7.87
C GLY A 23 8.38 1.28 -6.98
N THR A 24 7.74 0.28 -7.58
CA THR A 24 7.02 -0.76 -6.84
C THR A 24 7.99 -1.58 -5.97
N THR A 25 7.46 -2.29 -4.97
CA THR A 25 8.28 -3.21 -4.17
C THR A 25 8.60 -4.50 -4.92
N LYS A 26 8.14 -4.68 -6.17
CA LYS A 26 8.29 -5.90 -6.98
C LYS A 26 7.78 -7.16 -6.26
N LYS A 27 6.69 -7.01 -5.52
CA LYS A 27 6.07 -8.10 -4.74
C LYS A 27 4.78 -8.61 -5.39
N GLY A 28 4.47 -8.20 -6.62
CA GLY A 28 3.29 -8.68 -7.33
C GLY A 28 1.97 -8.10 -6.84
N ILE A 29 2.01 -7.03 -6.05
CA ILE A 29 0.79 -6.41 -5.49
C ILE A 29 -0.10 -5.87 -6.60
N GLY A 30 0.46 -5.09 -7.52
CA GLY A 30 -0.29 -4.51 -8.64
C GLY A 30 -0.94 -5.58 -9.53
N PRO A 31 -0.17 -6.54 -10.07
CA PRO A 31 -0.73 -7.63 -10.87
C PRO A 31 -1.80 -8.45 -10.13
N ALA A 32 -1.59 -8.81 -8.86
CA ALA A 32 -2.59 -9.56 -8.10
C ALA A 32 -3.90 -8.80 -7.88
N TYR A 33 -3.84 -7.49 -7.61
CA TYR A 33 -5.03 -6.64 -7.55
C TYR A 33 -5.70 -6.47 -8.92
N SER A 34 -4.92 -6.40 -10.01
CA SER A 34 -5.45 -6.42 -11.37
C SER A 34 -6.25 -7.69 -11.64
N SER A 35 -5.72 -8.86 -11.30
CA SER A 35 -6.44 -10.14 -11.43
C SER A 35 -7.71 -10.21 -10.58
N LYS A 36 -7.71 -9.61 -9.39
CA LYS A 36 -8.94 -9.45 -8.58
C LYS A 36 -10.00 -8.65 -9.34
N MET A 37 -9.62 -7.54 -9.97
CA MET A 37 -10.55 -6.67 -10.72
C MET A 37 -11.00 -7.28 -12.04
N LEU A 38 -10.11 -8.02 -12.72
CA LEU A 38 -10.45 -8.81 -13.91
C LEU A 38 -11.31 -10.04 -13.57
N ARG A 39 -11.36 -10.44 -12.30
CA ARG A 39 -12.06 -11.63 -11.79
C ARG A 39 -11.50 -12.95 -12.34
N ASN A 40 -10.21 -12.96 -12.70
CA ASN A 40 -9.49 -14.16 -13.13
C ASN A 40 -8.49 -14.67 -12.07
N GLY A 41 -8.33 -13.97 -10.95
CA GLY A 41 -7.42 -14.38 -9.88
C GLY A 41 -7.92 -15.54 -9.01
N VAL A 42 -6.99 -16.28 -8.41
CA VAL A 42 -7.27 -17.32 -7.41
C VAL A 42 -7.32 -16.76 -5.99
N ARG A 43 -8.17 -17.32 -5.14
CA ARG A 43 -8.38 -16.96 -3.72
C ARG A 43 -8.00 -18.12 -2.81
N VAL A 44 -7.70 -17.84 -1.55
CA VAL A 44 -7.33 -18.86 -0.56
C VAL A 44 -8.40 -19.94 -0.42
N GLY A 45 -9.68 -19.57 -0.54
CA GLY A 45 -10.78 -20.53 -0.47
C GLY A 45 -10.80 -21.56 -1.61
N ASP A 46 -10.21 -21.25 -2.78
CA ASP A 46 -10.15 -22.17 -3.91
C ASP A 46 -9.28 -23.39 -3.58
N LEU A 47 -8.32 -23.28 -2.65
CA LEU A 47 -7.47 -24.42 -2.22
C LEU A 47 -8.25 -25.60 -1.63
N ARG A 48 -9.50 -25.38 -1.18
CA ARG A 48 -10.40 -26.46 -0.71
C ARG A 48 -10.87 -27.37 -1.85
N TYR A 49 -10.99 -26.82 -3.05
CA TYR A 49 -11.42 -27.51 -4.27
C TYR A 49 -10.24 -27.55 -5.22
N PHE A 50 -9.30 -28.45 -4.94
CA PHE A 50 -7.96 -28.36 -5.49
C PHE A 50 -7.90 -28.59 -7.01
N ASP A 51 -8.84 -29.36 -7.56
CA ASP A 51 -8.95 -29.56 -9.01
C ASP A 51 -9.36 -28.24 -9.70
N ASP A 52 -10.41 -27.57 -9.21
CA ASP A 52 -10.83 -26.23 -9.68
C ASP A 52 -9.73 -25.19 -9.52
N PHE A 53 -8.99 -25.22 -8.39
CA PHE A 53 -7.84 -24.34 -8.17
C PHE A 53 -6.77 -24.57 -9.25
N SER A 54 -6.49 -25.83 -9.59
CA SER A 54 -5.50 -26.21 -10.59
C SER A 54 -5.89 -25.74 -11.98
N GLU A 55 -7.16 -25.86 -12.36
CA GLU A 55 -7.69 -25.32 -13.62
C GLU A 55 -7.57 -23.79 -13.67
N LYS A 56 -8.03 -23.09 -12.63
CA LYS A 56 -7.92 -21.62 -12.54
C LYS A 56 -6.47 -21.15 -12.59
N MET A 57 -5.53 -21.89 -11.99
CA MET A 57 -4.10 -21.57 -12.03
C MET A 57 -3.55 -21.66 -13.46
N ARG A 58 -3.88 -22.73 -14.19
CA ARG A 58 -3.47 -22.90 -15.59
C ARG A 58 -4.02 -21.79 -16.48
N ASP A 59 -5.29 -21.45 -16.31
CA ASP A 59 -5.94 -20.36 -17.05
C ASP A 59 -5.30 -19.01 -16.74
N LEU A 60 -4.98 -18.74 -15.47
CA LEU A 60 -4.32 -17.51 -15.04
C LEU A 60 -2.90 -17.39 -15.64
N VAL A 61 -2.10 -18.45 -15.57
CA VAL A 61 -0.75 -18.48 -16.16
C VAL A 61 -0.83 -18.27 -17.67
N LYS A 62 -1.77 -18.96 -18.35
CA LYS A 62 -1.99 -18.79 -19.79
C LYS A 62 -2.35 -17.33 -20.13
N PHE A 63 -3.32 -16.75 -19.42
CA PHE A 63 -3.71 -15.35 -19.60
C PHE A 63 -2.53 -14.40 -19.49
N TYR A 64 -1.66 -14.61 -18.48
CA TYR A 64 -0.49 -13.76 -18.32
C TYR A 64 0.56 -14.00 -19.40
N LYS A 65 0.83 -15.24 -19.81
CA LYS A 65 1.76 -15.53 -20.93
C LYS A 65 1.32 -14.90 -22.24
N ASP A 66 0.02 -14.89 -22.53
CA ASP A 66 -0.52 -14.25 -23.73
C ASP A 66 -0.26 -12.73 -23.75
N ASN A 67 -0.19 -12.08 -22.59
CA ASN A 67 0.06 -10.63 -22.45
C ASN A 67 1.53 -10.28 -22.16
N TYR A 68 2.31 -11.24 -21.69
CA TYR A 68 3.69 -11.11 -21.28
C TYR A 68 4.50 -12.26 -21.89
N PRO A 69 4.95 -12.14 -23.15
CA PRO A 69 5.72 -13.20 -23.81
C PRO A 69 7.05 -13.53 -23.13
N GLU A 70 7.57 -12.61 -22.31
CA GLU A 70 8.79 -12.79 -21.51
C GLU A 70 8.55 -13.56 -20.20
N LEU A 71 7.32 -13.93 -19.86
CA LEU A 71 6.95 -14.54 -18.58
C LEU A 71 7.31 -16.04 -18.53
N GLU A 72 8.19 -16.41 -17.62
CA GLU A 72 8.68 -17.78 -17.41
C GLU A 72 7.88 -18.51 -16.31
N ALA A 73 6.55 -18.35 -16.28
CA ALA A 73 5.69 -18.98 -15.29
C ALA A 73 5.37 -20.44 -15.62
N ASP A 74 5.49 -21.35 -14.64
CA ASP A 74 5.10 -22.76 -14.75
C ASP A 74 3.90 -23.06 -13.83
N ALA A 75 2.73 -23.27 -14.46
CA ALA A 75 1.50 -23.57 -13.74
C ALA A 75 1.60 -24.89 -12.94
N GLU A 76 2.22 -25.93 -13.48
CA GLU A 76 2.28 -27.23 -12.81
C GLU A 76 3.24 -27.20 -11.61
N ALA A 77 4.33 -26.43 -11.72
CA ALA A 77 5.23 -26.19 -10.59
C ALA A 77 4.52 -25.44 -9.45
N GLU A 78 3.78 -24.37 -9.76
CA GLU A 78 2.96 -23.60 -8.79
C GLU A 78 1.89 -24.49 -8.13
N ILE A 79 1.15 -25.27 -8.93
CA ILE A 79 0.14 -26.22 -8.43
C ILE A 79 0.79 -27.22 -7.47
N LYS A 80 1.92 -27.83 -7.85
CA LYS A 80 2.64 -28.78 -6.99
C LYS A 80 3.10 -28.13 -5.68
N ALA A 81 3.61 -26.90 -5.73
CA ALA A 81 4.02 -26.16 -4.55
C ALA A 81 2.85 -25.90 -3.61
N TYR A 82 1.70 -25.43 -4.13
CA TYR A 82 0.50 -25.22 -3.32
C TYR A 82 -0.11 -26.51 -2.79
N SER A 83 -0.06 -27.61 -3.55
CA SER A 83 -0.51 -28.92 -3.06
C SER A 83 0.26 -29.35 -1.81
N ALA A 84 1.55 -29.05 -1.72
CA ALA A 84 2.39 -29.41 -0.58
C ALA A 84 2.08 -28.59 0.70
N ILE A 85 1.47 -27.41 0.56
CA ILE A 85 1.22 -26.50 1.69
C ILE A 85 -0.27 -26.21 1.93
N LYS A 86 -1.19 -26.71 1.09
CA LYS A 86 -2.61 -26.36 1.15
C LYS A 86 -3.23 -26.67 2.50
N ASP A 87 -2.94 -27.81 3.11
CA ASP A 87 -3.55 -28.22 4.38
C ASP A 87 -3.09 -27.33 5.53
N LYS A 88 -1.82 -26.91 5.50
CA LYS A 88 -1.27 -25.93 6.45
C LYS A 88 -1.96 -24.58 6.29
N ILE A 89 -2.14 -24.10 5.05
CA ILE A 89 -2.84 -22.83 4.78
C ILE A 89 -4.28 -22.92 5.26
N LEU A 90 -5.00 -23.97 4.86
CA LEU A 90 -6.42 -24.17 5.19
C LEU A 90 -6.65 -24.29 6.69
N GLY A 91 -5.72 -24.89 7.44
CA GLY A 91 -5.75 -24.94 8.90
C GLY A 91 -5.67 -23.57 9.59
N MET A 92 -5.23 -22.52 8.89
CA MET A 92 -5.20 -21.14 9.39
C MET A 92 -6.39 -20.30 8.88
N THR A 93 -7.29 -20.87 8.08
CA THR A 93 -8.41 -20.12 7.50
C THR A 93 -9.65 -20.15 8.37
N VAL A 94 -10.39 -19.04 8.35
CA VAL A 94 -11.73 -18.92 8.90
C VAL A 94 -12.57 -18.07 7.94
N ASP A 95 -13.89 -18.16 8.00
CA ASP A 95 -14.73 -17.09 7.44
C ASP A 95 -14.48 -15.81 8.25
N THR A 96 -13.62 -14.95 7.72
CA THR A 96 -13.15 -13.74 8.40
C THR A 96 -14.29 -12.75 8.64
N VAL A 97 -15.29 -12.70 7.76
CA VAL A 97 -16.44 -11.79 7.91
C VAL A 97 -17.26 -12.22 9.10
N SER A 98 -17.68 -13.48 9.14
CA SER A 98 -18.45 -14.02 10.27
C SER A 98 -17.65 -13.96 11.58
N TYR A 99 -16.35 -14.29 11.53
CA TYR A 99 -15.47 -14.24 12.69
C TYR A 99 -15.39 -12.84 13.31
N LEU A 100 -15.09 -11.81 12.50
CA LEU A 100 -14.96 -10.43 12.99
C LEU A 100 -16.29 -9.88 13.50
N ASN A 101 -17.40 -10.17 12.81
CA ASN A 101 -18.72 -9.71 13.21
C ASN A 101 -19.19 -10.38 14.51
N ASN A 102 -18.97 -11.68 14.68
CA ASN A 102 -19.28 -12.39 15.92
C ASN A 102 -18.42 -11.90 17.09
N ALA A 103 -17.13 -11.63 16.86
CA ALA A 103 -16.25 -11.05 17.88
C ALA A 103 -16.77 -9.68 18.34
N TYR A 104 -17.19 -8.83 17.40
CA TYR A 104 -17.79 -7.54 17.69
C TYR A 104 -19.08 -7.67 18.53
N VAL A 105 -20.01 -8.54 18.12
CA VAL A 105 -21.28 -8.78 18.85
C VAL A 105 -21.02 -9.32 20.26
N ALA A 106 -19.98 -10.14 20.44
CA ALA A 106 -19.55 -10.62 21.74
C ALA A 106 -18.80 -9.57 22.60
N GLY A 107 -18.78 -8.30 22.18
CA GLY A 107 -18.14 -7.20 22.90
C GLY A 107 -16.62 -7.22 22.88
N LYS A 108 -15.98 -7.96 21.96
CA LYS A 108 -14.53 -7.94 21.82
C LYS A 108 -14.08 -6.65 21.14
N LYS A 109 -12.91 -6.15 21.57
CA LYS A 109 -12.24 -5.03 20.91
C LYS A 109 -11.49 -5.54 19.69
N VAL A 110 -11.70 -4.88 18.55
CA VAL A 110 -11.00 -5.17 17.29
C VAL A 110 -10.14 -3.96 16.96
N LEU A 111 -8.83 -4.18 16.78
CA LEU A 111 -7.90 -3.19 16.26
C LEU A 111 -7.58 -3.57 14.81
N VAL A 112 -7.75 -2.61 13.90
CA VAL A 112 -7.37 -2.80 12.50
C VAL A 112 -6.04 -2.11 12.25
N GLU A 113 -5.06 -2.89 11.81
CA GLU A 113 -3.76 -2.38 11.41
C GLU A 113 -3.79 -1.98 9.93
N GLY A 114 -3.67 -0.68 9.67
CA GLY A 114 -3.54 -0.16 8.31
C GLY A 114 -2.13 -0.40 7.77
N ALA A 115 -2.03 -0.86 6.51
CA ALA A 115 -0.77 -0.89 5.78
C ALA A 115 -0.66 0.32 4.85
N ASN A 116 0.58 0.76 4.58
CA ASN A 116 0.87 1.96 3.78
C ASN A 116 0.26 3.24 4.39
N ALA A 117 -0.04 4.25 3.57
CA ALA A 117 -0.61 5.53 4.01
C ALA A 117 -1.50 6.11 2.91
N THR A 118 -2.42 7.00 3.28
CA THR A 118 -3.43 7.57 2.35
C THR A 118 -2.83 8.27 1.13
N MET A 119 -1.63 8.85 1.23
CA MET A 119 -0.96 9.45 0.06
C MET A 119 -0.44 8.41 -0.97
N LEU A 120 -0.52 7.12 -0.63
CA LEU A 120 -0.29 5.97 -1.51
C LEU A 120 -1.61 5.25 -1.87
N ASP A 121 -2.77 5.80 -1.53
CA ASP A 121 -4.07 5.25 -1.91
C ASP A 121 -4.27 5.30 -3.43
N ILE A 122 -4.87 4.25 -3.99
CA ILE A 122 -5.11 4.16 -5.43
C ILE A 122 -6.05 5.27 -5.95
N ASP A 123 -6.98 5.73 -5.10
CA ASP A 123 -7.96 6.76 -5.46
C ASP A 123 -7.55 8.14 -4.93
N PHE A 124 -7.02 8.19 -3.70
CA PHE A 124 -6.75 9.45 -2.99
C PHE A 124 -5.27 9.84 -2.93
N GLY A 125 -4.38 8.96 -3.37
CA GLY A 125 -2.94 9.20 -3.32
C GLY A 125 -2.41 10.04 -4.49
N THR A 126 -1.08 10.14 -4.57
CA THR A 126 -0.38 10.83 -5.68
C THR A 126 -0.33 9.97 -6.95
N TYR A 127 -1.49 9.61 -7.50
CA TYR A 127 -1.61 8.74 -8.68
C TYR A 127 -0.79 9.28 -9.88
N PRO A 128 0.00 8.45 -10.59
CA PRO A 128 0.05 6.98 -10.53
C PRO A 128 1.06 6.41 -9.52
N TYR A 129 1.71 7.24 -8.70
CA TYR A 129 2.75 6.83 -7.77
C TYR A 129 2.18 6.37 -6.42
N VAL A 130 1.35 5.35 -6.48
CA VAL A 130 0.52 4.84 -5.39
C VAL A 130 0.59 3.32 -5.33
N THR A 131 0.07 2.71 -4.26
CA THR A 131 -0.19 1.26 -4.26
C THR A 131 -1.49 0.95 -5.01
N SER A 132 -1.74 -0.32 -5.30
CA SER A 132 -2.95 -0.77 -6.01
C SER A 132 -4.11 -1.12 -5.07
N SER A 133 -4.04 -0.66 -3.81
CA SER A 133 -5.06 -0.85 -2.78
C SER A 133 -5.46 0.49 -2.16
N ASN A 134 -6.35 0.44 -1.17
CA ASN A 134 -6.83 1.62 -0.45
C ASN A 134 -6.33 1.66 1.01
N PRO A 135 -5.19 2.31 1.32
CA PRO A 135 -4.73 2.65 2.67
C PRO A 135 -5.57 3.77 3.35
N SER A 136 -6.85 3.85 3.00
CA SER A 136 -7.83 4.76 3.58
C SER A 136 -8.88 3.97 4.36
N ILE A 137 -9.63 4.66 5.23
CA ILE A 137 -10.59 4.07 6.16
C ILE A 137 -11.64 3.17 5.49
N GLY A 138 -12.01 3.46 4.24
CA GLY A 138 -12.99 2.68 3.49
C GLY A 138 -12.61 1.21 3.34
N SER A 139 -11.31 0.89 3.27
CA SER A 139 -10.84 -0.50 3.13
C SER A 139 -11.04 -1.34 4.39
N VAL A 140 -11.22 -0.72 5.56
CA VAL A 140 -11.61 -1.45 6.77
C VAL A 140 -12.99 -2.09 6.56
N CYS A 141 -13.89 -1.39 5.88
CA CYS A 141 -15.22 -1.90 5.58
C CYS A 141 -15.17 -2.95 4.46
N THR A 142 -14.58 -2.60 3.31
CA THR A 142 -14.59 -3.48 2.12
C THR A 142 -13.65 -4.69 2.25
N GLY A 143 -12.56 -4.56 2.99
CA GLY A 143 -11.60 -5.63 3.25
C GLY A 143 -11.94 -6.49 4.47
N GLY A 144 -12.52 -5.89 5.52
CA GLY A 144 -12.87 -6.59 6.76
C GLY A 144 -14.31 -7.09 6.85
N GLY A 145 -15.21 -6.65 5.97
CA GLY A 145 -16.64 -6.95 6.10
C GLY A 145 -17.26 -6.32 7.35
N ILE A 146 -16.75 -5.15 7.76
CA ILE A 146 -17.19 -4.40 8.94
C ILE A 146 -18.12 -3.28 8.49
N SER A 147 -19.28 -3.15 9.14
CA SER A 147 -20.21 -2.05 8.85
C SER A 147 -19.59 -0.69 9.21
N PRO A 148 -19.72 0.36 8.38
CA PRO A 148 -19.15 1.68 8.66
C PRO A 148 -19.56 2.28 9.99
N ASN A 149 -20.80 2.04 10.44
CA ASN A 149 -21.32 2.54 11.72
C ASN A 149 -20.71 1.87 12.96
N ARG A 150 -19.82 0.88 12.78
CA ARG A 150 -19.10 0.19 13.87
C ARG A 150 -17.67 0.70 14.06
N LEU A 151 -17.25 1.71 13.30
CA LEU A 151 -15.95 2.34 13.46
C LEU A 151 -16.02 3.37 14.60
N ASN A 152 -15.37 3.07 15.72
CA ASN A 152 -15.47 3.88 16.94
C ASN A 152 -14.32 4.89 17.14
N GLY A 153 -13.14 4.61 16.59
CA GLY A 153 -11.96 5.47 16.73
C GLY A 153 -10.99 5.24 15.59
N ILE A 154 -10.39 6.33 15.10
CA ILE A 154 -9.51 6.34 13.94
C ILE A 154 -8.28 7.19 14.29
N ILE A 155 -7.15 6.52 14.49
CA ILE A 155 -5.90 7.17 14.89
C ILE A 155 -5.07 7.44 13.62
N GLY A 156 -4.89 8.72 13.28
CA GLY A 156 -3.97 9.14 12.23
C GLY A 156 -2.52 9.07 12.71
N ILE A 157 -1.73 8.16 12.13
CA ILE A 157 -0.29 8.07 12.44
C ILE A 157 0.47 9.07 11.57
N VAL A 158 0.99 10.12 12.19
CA VAL A 158 1.71 11.21 11.51
C VAL A 158 3.14 11.23 12.01
N LYS A 159 4.11 11.25 11.11
CA LYS A 159 5.51 11.45 11.48
C LYS A 159 5.80 12.95 11.57
N ALA A 160 6.69 13.38 12.47
CA ALA A 160 7.07 14.79 12.64
C ALA A 160 7.72 15.43 11.39
N TYR A 161 8.04 14.63 10.39
CA TYR A 161 8.56 15.01 9.08
C TYR A 161 8.04 14.01 8.03
N CYS A 162 8.08 14.37 6.76
CA CYS A 162 7.58 13.52 5.68
C CYS A 162 8.69 12.65 5.10
N THR A 163 8.32 11.45 4.65
CA THR A 163 9.24 10.53 3.94
C THR A 163 8.54 9.84 2.79
N ARG A 164 9.23 9.65 1.67
CA ARG A 164 8.69 8.95 0.50
C ARG A 164 9.65 7.85 0.04
N VAL A 165 9.08 6.67 -0.25
CA VAL A 165 9.75 5.58 -0.95
C VAL A 165 9.27 5.59 -2.38
N GLY A 166 10.19 5.49 -3.34
CA GLY A 166 9.86 5.48 -4.77
C GLY A 166 9.74 6.88 -5.38
N GLU A 167 9.24 6.90 -6.60
CA GLU A 167 9.16 8.10 -7.43
C GLU A 167 7.90 8.93 -7.13
N GLY A 168 7.79 10.09 -7.76
CA GLY A 168 6.61 10.97 -7.70
C GLY A 168 6.82 12.26 -6.89
N PRO A 169 5.83 13.18 -6.91
CA PRO A 169 6.01 14.52 -6.35
C PRO A 169 6.20 14.54 -4.84
N PHE A 170 7.05 15.44 -4.36
CA PHE A 170 7.26 15.61 -2.92
C PHE A 170 7.50 17.09 -2.60
N PRO A 171 6.42 17.87 -2.37
CA PRO A 171 6.50 19.33 -2.28
C PRO A 171 7.42 19.86 -1.16
N THR A 172 7.58 19.12 -0.08
CA THR A 172 8.41 19.49 1.07
C THR A 172 9.76 18.77 1.11
N GLU A 173 10.16 18.11 0.02
CA GLU A 173 11.43 17.38 -0.07
C GLU A 173 12.64 18.29 0.18
N LEU A 174 13.63 17.73 0.86
CA LEU A 174 14.89 18.37 1.16
C LEU A 174 16.05 17.68 0.46
N HIS A 175 16.93 18.51 -0.09
CA HIS A 175 18.17 18.10 -0.76
C HIS A 175 19.41 18.72 -0.09
N ASP A 176 19.25 19.15 1.16
CA ASP A 176 20.28 19.79 1.97
C ASP A 176 20.65 18.91 3.19
N LYS A 177 21.55 19.43 4.02
CA LYS A 177 22.03 18.75 5.23
C LYS A 177 20.91 18.43 6.23
N VAL A 178 19.79 19.14 6.19
CA VAL A 178 18.64 18.84 7.04
C VAL A 178 17.94 17.58 6.53
N GLY A 179 17.77 17.45 5.22
CA GLY A 179 17.31 16.21 4.59
C GLY A 179 18.18 15.01 4.98
N ASP A 180 19.50 15.16 4.92
CA ASP A 180 20.47 14.12 5.31
C ASP A 180 20.38 13.76 6.79
N HIS A 181 20.21 14.76 7.67
CA HIS A 181 20.01 14.56 9.11
C HIS A 181 18.73 13.75 9.38
N LEU A 182 17.60 14.15 8.79
CA LEU A 182 16.33 13.43 8.94
C LEU A 182 16.42 11.99 8.44
N GLY A 183 17.11 11.77 7.31
CA GLY A 183 17.32 10.44 6.75
C GLY A 183 18.17 9.55 7.66
N THR A 184 19.26 10.10 8.20
CA THR A 184 20.23 9.36 9.03
C THR A 184 19.69 9.09 10.43
N VAL A 185 19.30 10.14 11.17
CA VAL A 185 18.81 10.02 12.55
C VAL A 185 17.47 9.28 12.59
N GLY A 186 16.63 9.50 11.59
CA GLY A 186 15.36 8.79 11.44
C GLY A 186 15.48 7.34 10.98
N ALA A 187 16.70 6.87 10.64
CA ALA A 187 16.97 5.56 10.05
C ALA A 187 16.05 5.27 8.84
N GLU A 188 15.91 6.24 7.94
CA GLU A 188 14.97 6.18 6.82
C GLU A 188 15.59 5.45 5.61
N PHE A 189 15.84 4.16 5.81
CA PHE A 189 16.37 3.24 4.80
C PHE A 189 15.41 2.06 4.61
N GLY A 190 15.33 1.52 3.41
CA GLY A 190 14.57 0.29 3.14
C GLY A 190 15.17 -0.89 3.90
N THR A 191 14.36 -1.63 4.65
CA THR A 191 14.83 -2.75 5.49
C THR A 191 15.49 -3.88 4.70
N ASN A 192 15.03 -4.13 3.48
CA ASN A 192 15.54 -5.21 2.63
C ASN A 192 16.52 -4.70 1.56
N THR A 193 16.34 -3.48 1.07
CA THR A 193 17.11 -2.93 -0.06
C THR A 193 18.21 -1.98 0.37
N GLY A 194 18.17 -1.46 1.59
CA GLY A 194 19.03 -0.37 2.06
C GLY A 194 18.80 0.96 1.35
N ARG A 195 17.84 1.06 0.41
CA ARG A 195 17.62 2.28 -0.38
C ARG A 195 17.23 3.44 0.54
N PRO A 196 17.91 4.60 0.48
CA PRO A 196 17.52 5.77 1.26
C PRO A 196 16.14 6.24 0.83
N ARG A 197 15.34 6.68 1.80
CA ARG A 197 14.05 7.33 1.55
C ARG A 197 14.28 8.81 1.34
N ARG A 198 13.49 9.40 0.45
CA ARG A 198 13.42 10.85 0.30
C ARG A 198 12.82 11.42 1.58
N CYS A 199 13.40 12.49 2.12
CA CYS A 199 12.98 13.11 3.38
C CYS A 199 12.60 14.58 3.15
N GLY A 200 11.65 15.08 3.93
CA GLY A 200 11.14 16.44 3.78
C GLY A 200 10.41 16.92 5.03
N TRP A 201 10.08 18.21 5.07
CA TRP A 201 9.33 18.79 6.18
C TRP A 201 7.91 18.23 6.29
N LEU A 202 7.30 18.34 7.48
CA LEU A 202 5.89 18.02 7.70
C LEU A 202 4.99 18.83 6.76
N ASP A 203 4.02 18.15 6.14
CA ASP A 203 3.12 18.72 5.13
C ASP A 203 1.67 18.77 5.65
N ILE A 204 1.21 19.96 6.01
CA ILE A 204 -0.14 20.19 6.56
C ILE A 204 -1.24 20.05 5.51
N PRO A 205 -1.10 20.55 4.26
CA PRO A 205 -2.04 20.24 3.18
C PRO A 205 -2.33 18.74 3.03
N GLN A 206 -1.29 17.90 2.98
CA GLN A 206 -1.46 16.44 2.91
C GLN A 206 -2.14 15.87 4.17
N MET A 207 -1.74 16.34 5.36
CA MET A 207 -2.34 15.88 6.62
C MET A 207 -3.84 16.23 6.69
N ARG A 208 -4.22 17.45 6.28
CA ARG A 208 -5.63 17.89 6.23
C ARG A 208 -6.44 17.08 5.24
N TYR A 209 -5.89 16.84 4.05
CA TYR A 209 -6.53 16.01 3.04
C TYR A 209 -6.71 14.56 3.50
N SER A 210 -5.66 13.98 4.11
CA SER A 210 -5.74 12.64 4.71
C SER A 210 -6.82 12.57 5.80
N ASN A 211 -6.93 13.60 6.65
CA ASN A 211 -7.99 13.69 7.64
C ASN A 211 -9.39 13.81 7.01
N MET A 212 -9.52 14.55 5.91
CA MET A 212 -10.79 14.70 5.20
C MET A 212 -11.29 13.35 4.64
N VAL A 213 -10.37 12.52 4.13
CA VAL A 213 -10.69 11.18 3.62
C VAL A 213 -11.00 10.19 4.74
N ASN A 214 -10.25 10.25 5.84
CA ASN A 214 -10.29 9.19 6.87
C ASN A 214 -11.13 9.53 8.10
N GLY A 215 -11.38 10.81 8.38
CA GLY A 215 -12.08 11.26 9.59
C GLY A 215 -11.34 10.88 10.88
N PHE A 216 -10.07 11.25 11.02
CA PHE A 216 -9.30 10.92 12.21
C PHE A 216 -9.96 11.49 13.47
N THR A 217 -10.12 10.64 14.48
CA THR A 217 -10.58 11.04 15.81
C THR A 217 -9.41 11.49 16.67
N GLU A 218 -8.22 10.95 16.42
CA GLU A 218 -7.00 11.21 17.17
C GLU A 218 -5.78 11.24 16.23
N LEU A 219 -4.69 11.86 16.67
CA LEU A 219 -3.41 11.85 15.96
C LEU A 219 -2.32 11.30 16.87
N ASN A 220 -1.49 10.41 16.32
CA ASN A 220 -0.26 9.98 16.95
C ASN A 220 0.93 10.60 16.20
N LEU A 221 1.57 11.59 16.82
CA LEU A 221 2.77 12.23 16.28
C LEU A 221 4.02 11.43 16.65
N THR A 222 4.64 10.83 15.66
CA THR A 222 5.77 9.90 15.82
C THR A 222 7.10 10.51 15.38
N LYS A 223 8.20 9.96 15.89
CA LYS A 223 9.59 10.35 15.56
C LYS A 223 9.90 11.83 15.79
N LEU A 224 9.32 12.42 16.84
CA LEU A 224 9.58 13.81 17.21
C LEU A 224 11.04 14.02 17.65
N ASP A 225 11.64 13.00 18.26
CA ASP A 225 13.04 12.94 18.69
C ASP A 225 14.04 13.17 17.55
N VAL A 226 13.70 12.80 16.31
CA VAL A 226 14.54 12.98 15.12
C VAL A 226 14.80 14.46 14.80
N LEU A 227 13.91 15.36 15.22
CA LEU A 227 14.08 16.80 15.03
C LEU A 227 15.12 17.42 15.99
N THR A 228 15.59 16.68 16.98
CA THR A 228 16.58 17.14 17.96
C THR A 228 17.88 17.54 17.26
N GLY A 229 18.45 18.68 17.65
CA GLY A 229 19.70 19.20 17.09
C GLY A 229 19.53 20.10 15.85
N LEU A 230 18.32 20.21 15.30
CA LEU A 230 18.03 21.18 14.25
C LEU A 230 17.83 22.58 14.83
N GLU A 231 18.50 23.58 14.28
CA GLU A 231 18.33 24.99 14.69
C GLU A 231 16.92 25.50 14.39
N LYS A 232 16.35 25.08 13.26
CA LYS A 232 15.03 25.52 12.78
C LYS A 232 14.25 24.34 12.20
N VAL A 233 12.99 24.25 12.57
CA VAL A 233 12.02 23.31 12.01
C VAL A 233 11.01 24.08 11.17
N LYS A 234 10.80 23.66 9.92
CA LYS A 234 9.79 24.24 9.03
C LYS A 234 8.62 23.30 8.88
N ILE A 235 7.45 23.87 8.61
CA ILE A 235 6.20 23.14 8.35
C ILE A 235 5.60 23.70 7.07
N GLY A 236 5.27 22.82 6.11
CA GLY A 236 4.55 23.19 4.90
C GLY A 236 3.09 23.45 5.23
N VAL A 237 2.65 24.71 5.19
CA VAL A 237 1.29 25.11 5.63
C VAL A 237 0.30 25.35 4.49
N ALA A 238 0.80 25.55 3.27
CA ALA A 238 0.00 25.82 2.09
C ALA A 238 0.82 25.52 0.83
N TYR A 239 0.11 25.21 -0.26
CA TYR A 239 0.71 25.13 -1.58
C TYR A 239 0.39 26.39 -2.39
N TRP A 240 1.34 26.75 -3.25
CA TRP A 240 1.20 27.84 -4.20
C TRP A 240 1.50 27.31 -5.60
N TYR A 241 0.64 27.66 -6.55
CA TYR A 241 0.84 27.34 -7.95
C TYR A 241 0.61 28.59 -8.79
N LYS A 242 1.60 28.96 -9.61
CA LYS A 242 1.57 30.18 -10.44
C LYS A 242 1.17 31.45 -9.67
N GLY A 243 1.70 31.59 -8.45
CA GLY A 243 1.44 32.74 -7.58
C GLY A 243 0.09 32.73 -6.85
N GLN A 244 -0.74 31.70 -7.04
CA GLN A 244 -2.01 31.54 -6.34
C GLN A 244 -1.91 30.46 -5.27
N LYS A 245 -2.48 30.74 -4.10
CA LYS A 245 -2.61 29.75 -3.03
C LYS A 245 -3.66 28.72 -3.42
N LEU A 246 -3.35 27.43 -3.24
CA LEU A 246 -4.29 26.35 -3.46
C LEU A 246 -5.13 26.09 -2.20
N ASP A 247 -6.42 25.81 -2.39
CA ASP A 247 -7.37 25.52 -1.29
C ASP A 247 -7.34 24.05 -0.84
N GLY A 248 -6.81 23.15 -1.68
CA GLY A 248 -6.77 21.72 -1.41
C GLY A 248 -5.60 21.02 -2.09
N MET A 249 -5.56 19.70 -1.94
CA MET A 249 -4.58 18.87 -2.64
C MET A 249 -4.89 18.88 -4.14
N PRO A 250 -3.90 19.16 -5.00
CA PRO A 250 -4.07 19.04 -6.44
C PRO A 250 -4.24 17.56 -6.83
N SER A 251 -5.17 17.28 -7.73
CA SER A 251 -5.41 15.93 -8.25
C SER A 251 -4.51 15.57 -9.45
N ASN A 252 -3.89 16.57 -10.08
CA ASN A 252 -2.93 16.39 -11.16
C ASN A 252 -1.51 16.69 -10.64
N LEU A 253 -0.54 15.91 -11.10
CA LEU A 253 0.87 16.02 -10.74
C LEU A 253 1.64 17.04 -11.60
N GLN A 254 1.01 17.63 -12.63
CA GLN A 254 1.56 18.67 -13.52
C GLN A 254 1.30 20.09 -13.02
#